data_AF-A0A9D9RQN7-F1
#
_entry.id   AF-A0A9D9RQN7-F1
#
_cell.length_a   1.000
_cell.length_b   1.000
_cell.length_c   1.000
_cell.angle_alpha   90.00
_cell.angle_beta   90.00
_cell.angle_gamma   90.00
#
_symmetry.space_group_name_H-M   'P 1'
#
loop_
_entity.id
_entity.type
_entity.pdbx_description
1 polymer ?
#
loop_
_entity_poly.entity_id
_entity_poly.type
_entity_poly.pdbx_seq_one_letter_code
_entity_poly.pdbx_strand_id
1 'polypeptide(L)'
;VASTLELFMDLAYVAALAALVHYLVGAEHIDGKVIYGFLLRYLSIFALWFNLIWYNNLYENKTIRHRIFMLLIILAVICQQVVFNFKTEEGGRFLTIAFCISRLLELILWLTSTYSKKNTNKTLKKASIFYMIGLAYSATVPLLGQLYIGQSDFIWQQL
;
A
#
# COMPACT_ATOMS: atom_id res chain seq x y z
N VAL A 1 -13.40 16.45 10.99
CA VAL A 1 -13.11 15.66 12.20
C VAL A 1 -12.84 14.24 11.75
N ALA A 2 -11.67 13.69 12.10
CA ALA A 2 -11.28 12.35 11.70
C ALA A 2 -12.22 11.30 12.29
N SER A 3 -12.56 10.28 11.51
CA SER A 3 -13.36 9.16 12.01
C SER A 3 -12.49 8.19 12.83
N THR A 4 -13.10 7.43 13.75
CA THR A 4 -12.39 6.39 14.51
C THR A 4 -11.67 5.39 13.62
N LEU A 5 -12.20 5.11 12.43
CA LEU A 5 -11.61 4.18 11.47
C LEU A 5 -10.38 4.77 10.77
N GLU A 6 -10.39 6.07 10.47
CA GLU A 6 -9.20 6.78 9.96
C GLU A 6 -8.09 6.77 11.00
N LEU A 7 -8.41 7.06 12.27
CA LEU A 7 -7.43 7.03 13.35
C LEU A 7 -6.85 5.62 13.56
N PHE A 8 -7.68 4.58 13.44
CA PHE A 8 -7.21 3.19 13.51
C PHE A 8 -6.28 2.84 12.34
N MET A 9 -6.56 3.35 11.15
CA MET A 9 -5.68 3.20 9.98
C MET A 9 -4.34 3.90 10.19
N ASP A 10 -4.33 5.14 10.69
CA ASP A 10 -3.11 5.87 11.03
C ASP A 10 -2.28 5.13 12.08
N LEU A 11 -2.93 4.57 13.11
CA LEU A 11 -2.25 3.76 14.12
C LEU A 11 -1.63 2.48 13.53
N ALA A 12 -2.36 1.78 12.65
CA ALA A 12 -1.84 0.58 11.98
C ALA A 12 -0.61 0.90 11.10
N TYR A 13 -0.64 2.04 10.41
CA TYR A 13 0.51 2.53 9.64
C TYR A 13 1.72 2.81 10.53
N VAL A 14 1.55 3.57 11.62
CA VAL A 14 2.64 3.89 12.55
C VAL A 14 3.20 2.63 13.21
N ALA A 15 2.36 1.65 13.56
CA ALA A 15 2.80 0.38 14.10
C ALA A 15 3.64 -0.43 13.10
N ALA A 16 3.22 -0.47 11.82
CA ALA A 16 3.99 -1.11 10.76
C ALA A 16 5.34 -0.41 10.55
N LEU A 17 5.35 0.93 10.54
CA LEU A 17 6.57 1.72 10.42
C LEU A 17 7.54 1.49 11.58
N ALA A 18 7.04 1.45 12.82
CA ALA A 18 7.86 1.17 13.98
C ALA A 18 8.53 -0.22 13.90
N ALA A 19 7.76 -1.24 13.49
CA ALA A 19 8.29 -2.58 13.29
C ALA A 19 9.35 -2.62 12.16
N LEU A 20 9.17 -1.84 11.10
CA LEU A 20 10.15 -1.70 10.02
C LEU A 20 11.43 -0.97 10.48
N VAL A 21 11.32 0.02 11.37
CA VAL A 21 12.49 0.71 11.95
C VAL A 21 13.26 -0.22 12.88
N HIS A 22 12.60 -1.06 13.67
CA HIS A 22 13.27 -2.08 14.48
C HIS A 22 14.11 -3.04 13.64
N TYR A 23 13.64 -3.40 12.43
CA TYR A 23 14.44 -4.16 11.48
C TYR A 23 15.73 -3.44 11.08
N LEU A 24 15.66 -2.13 10.80
CA LEU A 24 16.83 -1.32 10.43
C LEU A 24 17.85 -1.20 11.57
N VAL A 25 17.36 -0.97 12.80
CA VAL A 25 18.21 -0.84 14.01
C VAL A 25 18.83 -2.17 14.41
N GLY A 26 18.17 -3.29 14.13
CA GLY A 26 18.67 -4.64 14.42
C GLY A 26 19.71 -5.16 13.42
N ALA A 27 20.03 -4.42 12.36
CA ALA A 27 21.04 -4.82 11.40
C ALA A 27 22.46 -4.67 11.99
N GLU A 28 23.29 -5.71 11.85
CA GLU A 28 24.68 -5.67 12.33
C GLU A 28 25.51 -4.59 11.62
N HIS A 29 25.24 -4.34 10.34
CA HIS A 29 25.90 -3.32 9.53
C HIS A 29 24.87 -2.61 8.64
N ILE A 30 24.90 -1.27 8.64
CA ILE A 30 24.09 -0.45 7.74
C ILE A 30 24.89 -0.20 6.47
N ASP A 31 24.60 -0.94 5.42
CA ASP A 31 25.16 -0.72 4.09
C ASP A 31 24.10 -0.17 3.11
N GLY A 32 24.52 0.11 1.88
CA GLY A 32 23.61 0.61 0.84
C GLY A 32 22.46 -0.36 0.51
N LYS A 33 22.65 -1.67 0.73
CA LYS A 33 21.65 -2.70 0.44
C LYS A 33 20.55 -2.70 1.49
N VAL A 34 20.93 -2.65 2.78
CA VAL A 34 20.00 -2.55 3.91
C VAL A 34 19.16 -1.29 3.80
N ILE A 35 19.78 -0.14 3.46
CA ILE A 35 19.06 1.13 3.26
C ILE A 35 18.09 1.01 2.08
N TYR A 36 18.52 0.46 0.95
CA TYR A 36 17.68 0.30 -0.23
C TYR A 36 16.47 -0.60 0.05
N GLY A 37 16.69 -1.74 0.70
CA GLY A 37 15.65 -2.67 1.13
C GLY A 37 14.66 -2.02 2.09
N PHE A 38 15.15 -1.29 3.08
CA PHE A 38 14.31 -0.50 4.00
C PHE A 38 13.45 0.51 3.24
N LEU A 39 14.03 1.28 2.32
CA LEU A 39 13.31 2.30 1.55
C LEU A 39 12.20 1.70 0.69
N LEU A 40 12.43 0.55 0.05
CA LEU A 40 11.41 -0.13 -0.74
C LEU A 40 10.25 -0.61 0.13
N ARG A 41 10.54 -1.25 1.28
CA ARG A 41 9.52 -1.69 2.24
C ARG A 41 8.75 -0.49 2.78
N TYR A 42 9.45 0.58 3.16
CA TYR A 42 8.84 1.82 3.63
C TYR A 42 7.92 2.43 2.57
N LEU A 43 8.40 2.60 1.34
CA LEU A 43 7.62 3.17 0.25
C LEU A 43 6.39 2.32 -0.09
N SER A 44 6.46 0.99 0.05
CA SER A 44 5.32 0.11 -0.20
C SER A 44 4.16 0.39 0.75
N ILE A 45 4.43 0.52 2.05
CA ILE A 45 3.43 0.86 3.07
C ILE A 45 3.05 2.34 3.00
N PHE A 46 4.04 3.23 2.88
CA PHE A 46 3.83 4.68 2.82
C PHE A 46 2.91 5.08 1.67
N ALA A 47 3.13 4.51 0.48
CA ALA A 47 2.29 4.81 -0.68
C ALA A 47 0.81 4.45 -0.43
N LEU A 48 0.54 3.41 0.38
CA LEU A 48 -0.80 3.00 0.76
C LEU A 48 -1.47 3.99 1.72
N TRP A 49 -0.77 4.33 2.79
CA TRP A 49 -1.25 5.35 3.73
C TRP A 49 -1.48 6.71 3.05
N PHE A 50 -0.51 7.15 2.25
CA PHE A 50 -0.59 8.44 1.54
C PHE A 50 -1.78 8.50 0.59
N ASN A 51 -2.07 7.41 -0.14
CA ASN A 51 -3.21 7.33 -1.03
C ASN A 51 -4.54 7.49 -0.29
N LEU A 52 -4.67 6.81 0.86
CA LEU A 52 -5.87 6.86 1.68
C LEU A 52 -6.14 8.25 2.26
N ILE A 53 -5.11 9.01 2.64
CA ILE A 53 -5.29 10.40 3.08
C ILE A 53 -5.94 11.23 1.99
N TRP A 54 -5.39 11.19 0.77
CA TRP A 54 -5.95 11.91 -0.37
C TRP A 54 -7.38 11.48 -0.66
N TYR A 55 -7.63 10.17 -0.66
CA TYR A 55 -8.97 9.64 -0.88
C TYR A 55 -9.97 10.16 0.18
N ASN A 56 -9.63 10.06 1.46
CA ASN A 56 -10.52 10.46 2.56
C ASN A 56 -10.80 11.96 2.54
N ASN A 57 -9.79 12.78 2.26
CA ASN A 57 -9.93 14.24 2.12
C ASN A 57 -10.83 14.65 0.94
N LEU A 58 -10.82 13.89 -0.17
CA LEU A 58 -11.57 14.25 -1.37
C LEU A 58 -13.01 13.76 -1.35
N TYR A 59 -13.29 12.60 -0.76
CA TYR A 59 -14.59 11.94 -0.86
C TYR A 59 -15.41 11.90 0.43
N GLU A 60 -14.79 12.08 1.61
CA GLU A 60 -15.43 12.05 2.94
C GLU A 60 -16.54 10.98 3.07
N ASN A 61 -16.30 9.78 2.55
CA ASN A 61 -17.33 8.77 2.33
C ASN A 61 -17.57 7.96 3.61
N LYS A 62 -18.77 8.04 4.20
CA LYS A 62 -19.10 7.34 5.46
C LYS A 62 -19.86 6.01 5.28
N THR A 63 -19.98 5.51 4.05
CA THR A 63 -20.76 4.29 3.75
C THR A 63 -20.14 3.02 4.34
N ILE A 64 -20.98 1.99 4.59
CA ILE A 64 -20.51 0.68 5.06
C ILE A 64 -19.49 0.05 4.09
N ARG A 65 -19.69 0.23 2.79
CA ARG A 65 -18.76 -0.24 1.75
C ARG A 65 -17.38 0.36 1.95
N HIS A 66 -17.29 1.69 2.10
CA HIS A 66 -16.03 2.37 2.36
C HIS A 66 -15.34 1.81 3.61
N ARG A 67 -16.09 1.60 4.70
CA ARG A 67 -15.53 1.05 5.94
C ARG A 67 -14.95 -0.36 5.77
N ILE A 68 -15.63 -1.22 5.02
CA ILE A 68 -15.13 -2.57 4.72
C ILE A 68 -13.82 -2.50 3.93
N PHE A 69 -13.75 -1.66 2.90
CA PHE A 69 -12.51 -1.50 2.13
C PHE A 69 -11.37 -0.93 2.97
N MET A 70 -11.64 0.05 3.84
CA MET A 70 -10.65 0.56 4.80
C MET A 70 -10.11 -0.56 5.71
N LEU A 71 -10.99 -1.41 6.26
CA LEU A 71 -10.56 -2.55 7.08
C LEU A 71 -9.72 -3.56 6.28
N LEU A 72 -10.09 -3.85 5.03
CA LEU A 72 -9.29 -4.73 4.17
C LEU A 72 -7.92 -4.14 3.84
N ILE A 73 -7.83 -2.82 3.67
CA ILE A 73 -6.57 -2.14 3.42
C ILE A 73 -5.68 -2.16 4.67
N ILE A 74 -6.25 -1.95 5.86
CA ILE A 74 -5.54 -2.11 7.14
C ILE A 74 -5.00 -3.55 7.27
N LEU A 75 -5.83 -4.55 6.94
CA LEU A 75 -5.41 -5.95 6.93
C LEU A 75 -4.24 -6.17 5.94
N ALA A 76 -4.29 -5.55 4.77
CA ALA A 76 -3.20 -5.64 3.79
C ALA A 76 -1.89 -5.05 4.31
N VAL A 77 -1.92 -3.92 5.03
CA VAL A 77 -0.74 -3.34 5.70
C VAL A 77 -0.15 -4.32 6.72
N ILE A 78 -1.00 -4.91 7.56
CA ILE A 78 -0.57 -5.89 8.58
C ILE A 78 0.03 -7.12 7.89
N CYS A 79 -0.61 -7.64 6.85
CA CYS A 79 -0.10 -8.77 6.07
C CYS A 79 1.28 -8.48 5.46
N GLN A 80 1.48 -7.31 4.85
CA GLN A 80 2.80 -6.89 4.32
C GLN A 80 3.84 -6.88 5.44
N GLN A 81 3.49 -6.35 6.62
CA GLN A 81 4.40 -6.30 7.76
C GLN A 81 4.80 -7.70 8.25
N VAL A 82 3.85 -8.64 8.31
CA VAL A 82 4.13 -10.03 8.68
C VAL A 82 5.06 -10.68 7.64
N VAL A 83 4.81 -10.44 6.35
CA VAL A 83 5.62 -11.01 5.28
C VAL A 83 7.07 -10.51 5.31
N PHE A 84 7.32 -9.25 5.71
CA PHE A 84 8.71 -8.76 5.87
C PHE A 84 9.54 -9.56 6.88
N ASN A 85 8.91 -10.24 7.83
CA ASN A 85 9.60 -11.05 8.83
C ASN A 85 9.88 -12.48 8.35
N PHE A 86 9.28 -12.93 7.25
CA PHE A 86 9.59 -14.24 6.68
C PHE A 86 10.92 -14.20 5.93
N LYS A 87 11.93 -14.87 6.48
CA LYS A 87 13.22 -15.13 5.82
C LYS A 87 13.11 -16.36 4.91
N THR A 88 12.24 -16.30 3.91
CA THR A 88 12.07 -17.39 2.92
C THR A 88 12.35 -16.91 1.51
N GLU A 89 12.82 -17.80 0.63
CA GLU A 89 13.07 -17.51 -0.80
C GLU A 89 11.79 -17.06 -1.54
N GLU A 90 10.61 -17.32 -0.98
CA GLU A 90 9.33 -16.88 -1.53
C GLU A 90 8.82 -15.55 -0.94
N GLY A 91 9.53 -14.96 0.03
CA GLY A 91 9.11 -13.74 0.73
C GLY A 91 8.85 -12.56 -0.22
N GLY A 92 9.70 -12.38 -1.23
CA GLY A 92 9.52 -11.36 -2.27
C GLY A 92 8.25 -11.58 -3.10
N ARG A 93 7.88 -12.84 -3.37
CA ARG A 93 6.64 -13.19 -4.08
C ARG A 93 5.41 -12.82 -3.26
N PHE A 94 5.37 -13.22 -2.00
CA PHE A 94 4.25 -12.90 -1.11
C PHE A 94 4.07 -11.40 -0.94
N LEU A 95 5.17 -10.65 -0.84
CA LEU A 95 5.15 -9.22 -0.67
C LEU A 95 4.60 -8.50 -1.91
N THR A 96 5.02 -8.90 -3.11
CA THR A 96 4.45 -8.36 -4.35
C THR A 96 2.97 -8.67 -4.47
N ILE A 97 2.53 -9.89 -4.14
CA ILE A 97 1.11 -10.25 -4.15
C ILE A 97 0.33 -9.36 -3.17
N ALA A 98 0.82 -9.21 -1.93
CA ALA A 98 0.19 -8.36 -0.92
C ALA A 98 0.14 -6.89 -1.35
N PHE A 99 1.20 -6.39 -1.99
CA PHE A 99 1.23 -5.06 -2.57
C PHE A 99 0.20 -4.89 -3.71
N CYS A 100 0.17 -5.80 -4.68
CA CYS A 100 -0.80 -5.76 -5.78
C CYS A 100 -2.24 -5.85 -5.29
N ILE A 101 -2.54 -6.68 -4.28
CA ILE A 101 -3.86 -6.74 -3.65
C ILE A 101 -4.23 -5.40 -3.02
N SER A 102 -3.29 -4.77 -2.29
CA SER A 102 -3.54 -3.46 -1.67
C SER A 102 -3.85 -2.37 -2.71
N ARG A 103 -3.11 -2.34 -3.82
CA ARG A 103 -3.36 -1.43 -4.96
C ARG A 103 -4.72 -1.67 -5.59
N LEU A 104 -5.14 -2.93 -5.71
CA LEU A 104 -6.45 -3.28 -6.25
C LEU A 104 -7.58 -2.79 -5.33
N LEU A 105 -7.43 -2.95 -4.01
CA LEU A 105 -8.41 -2.46 -3.03
C LEU A 105 -8.57 -0.94 -3.11
N GLU A 106 -7.47 -0.19 -3.19
CA GLU A 106 -7.51 1.26 -3.38
C GLU A 106 -8.16 1.63 -4.71
N LEU A 107 -7.80 0.96 -5.80
CA LEU A 107 -8.38 1.21 -7.12
C LEU A 107 -9.91 1.02 -7.10
N ILE A 108 -10.41 -0.05 -6.47
CA ILE A 108 -11.85 -0.29 -6.32
C ILE A 108 -12.50 0.80 -5.47
N LEU A 109 -11.84 1.24 -4.40
CA LEU A 109 -12.32 2.31 -3.53
C LEU A 109 -12.45 3.65 -4.29
N TRP A 110 -11.44 3.99 -5.09
CA TRP A 110 -11.46 5.18 -5.96
C TRP A 110 -12.51 5.06 -7.06
N LEU A 111 -12.62 3.92 -7.74
CA LEU A 111 -13.61 3.69 -8.80
C LEU A 111 -15.04 3.85 -8.26
N THR A 112 -15.36 3.16 -7.17
CA THR A 112 -16.71 3.18 -6.59
C THR A 112 -17.14 4.58 -6.16
N SER A 113 -16.19 5.40 -5.70
CA SER A 113 -16.47 6.77 -5.24
C SER A 113 -16.52 7.76 -6.39
N THR A 114 -15.62 7.61 -7.37
CA THR A 114 -15.56 8.44 -8.58
C THR A 114 -16.83 8.33 -9.42
N TYR A 115 -17.37 7.11 -9.57
CA TYR A 115 -18.56 6.83 -10.39
C TYR A 115 -19.86 6.74 -9.58
N SER A 116 -19.82 7.08 -8.28
CA SER A 116 -21.02 7.20 -7.46
C SER A 116 -21.94 8.30 -8.00
N LYS A 117 -23.27 8.05 -8.02
CA LYS A 117 -24.27 9.06 -8.42
C LYS A 117 -24.18 10.35 -7.59
N LYS A 118 -23.64 10.27 -6.37
CA LYS A 118 -23.41 11.43 -5.49
C LYS A 118 -22.27 12.33 -5.97
N ASN A 119 -21.35 11.83 -6.78
CA ASN A 119 -20.20 12.59 -7.26
C ASN A 119 -20.55 13.33 -8.57
N THR A 120 -20.96 14.59 -8.45
CA THR A 120 -21.28 15.46 -9.60
C THR A 120 -20.10 16.33 -10.05
N ASN A 121 -19.00 16.37 -9.28
CA ASN A 121 -17.86 17.23 -9.55
C ASN A 121 -16.97 16.66 -10.68
N LYS A 122 -17.07 17.28 -11.87
CA LYS A 122 -16.32 16.87 -13.07
C LYS A 122 -14.80 17.05 -12.92
N THR A 123 -14.35 18.06 -12.18
CA THR A 123 -12.92 18.32 -11.94
C THR A 123 -12.33 17.25 -11.05
N LEU A 124 -13.01 16.92 -9.95
CA LEU A 124 -12.62 15.83 -9.07
C LEU A 124 -12.56 14.51 -9.84
N LYS A 125 -13.58 14.22 -10.65
CA LYS A 125 -13.61 13.01 -11.50
C LYS A 125 -12.38 12.89 -12.41
N LYS A 126 -11.95 13.98 -13.06
CA LYS A 126 -10.75 13.98 -13.91
C LYS A 126 -9.48 13.70 -13.08
N ALA A 127 -9.30 14.40 -11.97
CA ALA A 127 -8.17 14.21 -11.07
C ALA A 127 -8.09 12.76 -10.56
N SER A 128 -9.23 12.19 -10.17
CA SER A 128 -9.33 10.81 -9.71
C SER A 128 -8.98 9.79 -10.78
N ILE A 129 -9.29 10.04 -12.06
CA ILE A 129 -8.88 9.16 -13.15
C ILE A 129 -7.36 9.13 -13.30
N PHE A 130 -6.68 10.29 -13.26
CA PHE A 130 -5.22 10.33 -13.29
C PHE A 130 -4.60 9.59 -12.10
N TYR A 131 -5.19 9.75 -10.92
CA TYR A 131 -4.73 9.06 -9.72
C TYR A 131 -4.91 7.53 -9.80
N MET A 132 -6.05 7.07 -10.34
CA MET A 132 -6.31 5.65 -10.59
C MET A 132 -5.35 5.04 -11.63
N ILE A 133 -4.98 5.79 -12.67
CA ILE A 133 -3.95 5.36 -13.63
C ILE A 133 -2.60 5.19 -12.94
N GLY A 134 -2.22 6.15 -12.08
CA GLY A 134 -0.99 6.06 -11.29
C GLY A 134 -0.96 4.84 -10.35
N LEU A 135 -2.09 4.58 -9.68
CA LEU A 135 -2.27 3.38 -8.85
C LEU A 135 -2.10 2.09 -9.67
N ALA A 136 -2.78 1.99 -10.81
CA ALA A 136 -2.68 0.82 -11.69
C ALA A 136 -1.25 0.62 -12.20
N TYR A 137 -0.59 1.69 -12.62
CA TYR A 137 0.80 1.65 -13.07
C TYR A 137 1.76 1.21 -11.95
N SER A 138 1.56 1.69 -10.72
CA SER A 138 2.40 1.28 -9.59
C SER A 138 2.32 -0.22 -9.28
N ALA A 139 1.17 -0.85 -9.54
CA ALA A 139 0.98 -2.29 -9.34
C ALA A 139 1.63 -3.16 -10.42
N THR A 140 1.81 -2.63 -11.64
CA THR A 140 2.38 -3.41 -12.76
C THR A 140 3.89 -3.53 -12.66
N VAL A 141 4.59 -2.53 -12.15
CA VAL A 141 6.06 -2.56 -12.00
C VAL A 141 6.55 -3.79 -11.22
N PRO A 142 6.08 -4.08 -9.99
CA PRO A 142 6.53 -5.26 -9.26
C PRO A 142 6.02 -6.59 -9.85
N LEU A 143 4.82 -6.59 -10.43
CA LEU A 143 4.25 -7.76 -11.08
C LEU A 143 5.07 -8.20 -12.31
N LEU A 144 5.40 -7.24 -13.18
CA LEU A 144 6.20 -7.49 -14.39
C LEU A 144 7.63 -7.88 -14.02
N GLY A 145 8.20 -7.27 -12.97
CA GLY A 145 9.49 -7.67 -12.43
C GLY A 145 9.53 -9.17 -12.09
N GLN A 146 8.49 -9.69 -11.43
CA GLN A 146 8.41 -11.12 -11.10
C GLN A 146 8.17 -12.01 -12.32
N LEU A 147 7.36 -11.58 -13.28
CA LEU A 147 7.04 -12.39 -14.47
C LEU A 147 8.20 -12.50 -15.46
N TYR A 148 8.93 -11.40 -15.70
CA TYR A 148 9.99 -11.37 -16.73
C TYR A 148 11.34 -11.86 -16.24
N ILE A 149 11.64 -11.65 -14.97
CA ILE A 149 12.97 -11.95 -14.42
C ILE A 149 12.98 -13.31 -13.73
N GLY A 150 11.81 -13.92 -13.49
CA GLY A 150 11.66 -15.26 -12.93
C GLY A 150 12.16 -15.40 -11.48
N GLN A 151 12.71 -14.33 -10.92
CA GLN A 151 13.07 -14.22 -9.52
C GLN A 151 11.89 -13.63 -8.75
N SER A 152 11.38 -14.41 -7.79
CA SER A 152 10.52 -13.95 -6.68
C SER A 152 11.03 -12.67 -6.02
N ASP A 153 12.33 -12.45 -6.18
CA ASP A 153 13.16 -11.53 -5.48
C ASP A 153 13.56 -10.29 -6.30
N PHE A 154 13.22 -10.08 -7.58
CA PHE A 154 13.80 -8.97 -8.37
C PHE A 154 13.80 -7.57 -7.70
N ILE A 155 12.73 -7.18 -7.01
CA ILE A 155 12.67 -5.92 -6.23
C ILE A 155 13.15 -6.14 -4.78
N TRP A 156 13.01 -7.35 -4.29
CA TRP A 156 13.18 -7.73 -2.89
C TRP A 156 14.50 -8.47 -2.63
N GLN A 157 15.41 -8.47 -3.61
CA GLN A 157 16.49 -9.47 -3.82
C GLN A 157 17.62 -9.44 -2.82
N GLN A 158 17.64 -8.40 -2.00
CA GLN A 158 18.72 -8.12 -1.08
C GLN A 158 18.17 -7.80 0.31
N LEU A 159 16.96 -8.30 0.59
CA LEU A 159 16.31 -8.28 1.89
C LEU A 159 16.74 -9.44 2.80
#